data_AF-A0A131ZX26-F1
#
_entry.id   AF-A0A131ZX26-F1
#
_cell.length_a   1.000
_cell.length_b   1.000
_cell.length_c   1.000
_cell.angle_alpha   90.00
_cell.angle_beta   90.00
_cell.angle_gamma   90.00
#
_symmetry.space_group_name_H-M   'P 1'
#
loop_
_entity.id
_entity.type
_entity.pdbx_description
1 polymer ?
#
loop_
_entity_poly.entity_id
_entity_poly.type
_entity_poly.pdbx_seq_one_letter_code
_entity_poly.pdbx_strand_id
1 'polypeptide(L)'
;MLINERTIKKLTTSSGKYLVKVFNEKILFKEQKSKNNSARIEYHYCLVNGNYCNCIQFLYDGLIQDELLWCKHLIAAKLALAMGRYENILIDDQEYNEICMNTIMKVQTS
;
A
#
# COMPACT_ATOMS: atom_id res chain seq x y z
N MET A 1 10.70 3.58 7.54
CA MET A 1 9.25 3.75 7.30
C MET A 1 8.67 4.40 8.53
N LEU A 2 8.58 5.72 8.52
CA LEU A 2 7.87 6.49 9.52
C LEU A 2 6.37 6.26 9.33
N ILE A 3 5.67 6.03 10.43
CA ILE A 3 4.22 5.82 10.45
C ILE A 3 3.58 7.17 10.77
N ASN A 4 3.04 7.84 9.75
CA ASN A 4 2.33 9.11 9.89
C ASN A 4 1.30 9.30 8.75
N GLU A 5 0.52 10.37 8.85
CA GLU A 5 -0.58 10.70 7.94
C GLU A 5 -0.09 11.02 6.52
N ARG A 6 1.19 11.35 6.34
CA ARG A 6 1.79 11.60 5.01
C ARG A 6 2.18 10.31 4.30
N THR A 7 2.52 9.26 5.05
CA THR A 7 3.00 7.98 4.52
C THR A 7 1.92 6.91 4.47
N ILE A 8 0.80 7.10 5.17
CA ILE A 8 -0.31 6.14 5.25
C ILE A 8 -1.65 6.82 4.93
N LYS A 9 -2.32 6.33 3.88
CA LYS A 9 -3.68 6.74 3.52
C LYS A 9 -4.63 5.54 3.64
N LYS A 10 -5.70 5.67 4.43
CA LYS A 10 -6.80 4.71 4.49
C LYS A 10 -7.85 5.12 3.47
N LEU A 11 -8.04 4.34 2.42
CA LEU A 11 -9.06 4.58 1.41
C LEU A 11 -10.31 3.83 1.82
N THR A 12 -11.39 4.55 2.14
CA THR A 12 -12.63 3.99 2.66
C THR A 12 -13.78 4.31 1.71
N THR A 13 -14.63 3.32 1.43
CA THR A 13 -15.86 3.48 0.65
C THR A 13 -17.02 3.90 1.54
N SER A 14 -18.11 4.41 0.95
CA SER A 14 -19.36 4.69 1.67
C SER A 14 -19.97 3.44 2.32
N SER A 15 -19.72 2.25 1.76
CA SER A 15 -20.14 0.96 2.33
C SER A 15 -19.27 0.48 3.51
N GLY A 16 -18.19 1.20 3.84
CA GLY A 16 -17.27 0.87 4.93
C GLY A 16 -16.14 -0.09 4.56
N LYS A 17 -16.09 -0.59 3.30
CA LYS A 17 -14.92 -1.32 2.81
C LYS A 17 -13.72 -0.38 2.75
N TYR A 18 -12.53 -0.90 3.05
CA TYR A 18 -11.32 -0.09 2.96
C TYR A 18 -10.09 -0.89 2.57
N LEU A 19 -9.09 -0.17 2.09
CA LEU A 19 -7.72 -0.65 1.89
C LEU A 19 -6.74 0.45 2.33
N VAL A 20 -5.48 0.11 2.56
CA VAL A 20 -4.46 1.06 3.01
C VAL A 20 -3.40 1.24 1.95
N LYS A 21 -3.18 2.49 1.52
CA LYS A 21 -2.10 2.90 0.63
C LYS A 21 -0.91 3.36 1.47
N VAL A 22 0.24 2.73 1.23
CA VAL A 22 1.48 2.92 1.99
C VAL A 22 2.56 3.45 1.07
N PHE A 23 3.12 4.63 1.38
CA PHE A 23 4.17 5.26 0.57
C PHE A 23 5.57 4.84 1.02
N ASN A 24 6.46 4.59 0.06
CA ASN A 24 7.86 4.28 0.32
C ASN A 24 8.67 5.59 0.43
N GLU A 25 9.31 5.80 1.58
CA GLU A 25 10.03 7.05 1.89
C GLU A 25 11.25 7.32 1.01
N LYS A 26 11.78 6.29 0.32
CA LYS A 26 13.03 6.39 -0.45
C LYS A 26 13.00 7.41 -1.59
N ILE A 27 11.84 7.98 -1.91
CA ILE A 27 11.66 8.88 -3.08
C ILE A 27 11.39 10.33 -2.67
N LEU A 28 11.15 10.61 -1.38
CA LEU A 28 10.98 11.98 -0.90
C LEU A 28 12.31 12.71 -0.63
N PHE A 29 13.45 11.99 -0.63
CA PHE A 29 14.79 12.57 -0.36
C PHE A 29 15.67 12.74 -1.61
N LYS A 30 15.16 12.49 -2.83
CA LYS A 30 15.90 12.79 -4.07
C LYS A 30 15.67 14.23 -4.58
N GLU A 31 15.29 15.15 -3.71
CA GLU A 31 15.46 16.58 -3.98
C GLU A 31 16.93 16.96 -3.77
N GLN A 32 17.79 16.54 -4.71
CA GLN A 32 18.97 17.27 -5.18
C GLN A 32 19.76 16.38 -6.15
N LYS A 33 19.93 16.89 -7.38
CA LYS A 33 20.68 16.33 -8.53
C LYS A 33 19.96 15.24 -9.35
N SER A 34 19.03 15.66 -10.21
CA SER A 34 19.16 15.45 -11.67
C SER A 34 18.03 16.16 -12.41
N LYS A 35 18.36 17.07 -13.32
CA LYS A 35 17.41 17.61 -14.31
C LYS A 35 16.96 16.44 -15.19
N ASN A 36 15.65 16.14 -15.20
CA ASN A 36 14.98 15.04 -15.92
C ASN A 36 14.95 13.67 -15.22
N ASN A 37 14.43 13.59 -13.99
CA ASN A 37 13.82 12.34 -13.52
C ASN A 37 12.60 12.65 -12.66
N SER A 38 11.41 12.38 -13.19
CA SER A 38 10.18 12.37 -12.40
C SER A 38 10.38 11.39 -11.24
N ALA A 39 10.43 11.91 -10.02
CA ALA A 39 10.48 11.10 -8.81
C ALA A 39 9.18 10.27 -8.75
N ARG A 40 9.22 9.05 -9.27
CA ARG A 40 8.08 8.13 -9.27
C ARG A 40 7.81 7.73 -7.83
N ILE A 41 6.88 8.40 -7.15
CA ILE A 41 6.50 8.04 -5.78
C ILE A 41 6.02 6.59 -5.79
N GLU A 42 6.79 5.70 -5.16
CA GLU A 42 6.48 4.28 -5.05
C GLU A 42 5.55 4.09 -3.84
N TYR A 43 4.44 3.40 -4.07
CA TYR A 43 3.47 3.08 -3.02
C TYR A 43 2.96 1.65 -3.19
N HIS A 44 2.44 1.10 -2.10
CA HIS A 44 1.86 -0.23 -2.04
C HIS A 44 0.44 -0.18 -1.48
N TYR A 45 -0.44 -1.03 -2.00
CA TYR A 45 -1.77 -1.21 -1.44
C TYR A 45 -1.79 -2.46 -0.56
N CYS A 46 -2.39 -2.30 0.62
CA CYS A 46 -2.54 -3.33 1.62
C CYS A 46 -4.03 -3.59 1.90
N LEU A 47 -4.48 -4.81 1.66
CA LEU A 47 -5.75 -5.30 2.18
C LEU A 47 -5.50 -5.84 3.58
N VAL A 48 -5.63 -4.96 4.57
CA VAL A 48 -5.22 -5.24 5.95
C VAL A 48 -5.99 -6.42 6.57
N ASN A 49 -7.28 -6.56 6.26
CA ASN A 49 -8.12 -7.65 6.76
C ASN A 49 -7.81 -8.98 6.07
N GLY A 50 -7.34 -8.94 4.82
CA GLY A 50 -6.90 -10.12 4.08
C GLY A 50 -5.41 -10.44 4.25
N ASN A 51 -4.71 -9.72 5.13
CA ASN A 51 -3.25 -9.82 5.33
C ASN A 51 -2.45 -9.77 4.02
N TYR A 52 -2.92 -9.01 3.03
CA TYR A 52 -2.34 -8.98 1.69
C TYR A 52 -1.66 -7.65 1.40
N CYS A 53 -0.50 -7.70 0.75
CA CYS A 53 0.20 -6.53 0.19
C CYS A 53 0.71 -6.84 -1.21
N ASN A 54 0.67 -5.85 -2.10
CA ASN A 54 1.15 -6.02 -3.47
C ASN A 54 2.66 -5.80 -3.66
N CYS A 55 3.44 -5.69 -2.59
CA CYS A 55 4.88 -5.54 -2.70
C CYS A 55 5.54 -6.88 -3.09
N ILE A 56 6.61 -6.80 -3.89
CA ILE A 56 7.36 -7.97 -4.37
C ILE A 56 7.80 -8.88 -3.22
N GLN A 57 8.27 -8.29 -2.11
CA GLN A 57 8.71 -9.05 -0.94
C GLN A 57 7.59 -9.94 -0.36
N PHE A 58 6.34 -9.46 -0.35
CA PHE A 58 5.21 -10.27 0.13
C PHE A 58 4.89 -11.42 -0.83
N LEU A 59 5.00 -11.19 -2.14
CA LEU A 59 4.79 -12.24 -3.15
C LEU A 59 5.84 -13.35 -3.07
N TYR A 60 7.10 -13.00 -2.81
CA TYR A 60 8.17 -13.99 -2.67
C TYR A 60 8.15 -14.67 -1.29
N ASP A 61 8.21 -13.89 -0.20
CA ASP A 61 8.38 -14.45 1.14
C ASP A 61 7.08 -15.12 1.64
N GLY A 62 5.91 -14.57 1.30
CA GLY A 62 4.62 -15.01 1.82
C GLY A 62 3.97 -16.14 1.01
N LEU A 63 4.15 -16.21 -0.32
CA LEU A 63 3.53 -17.26 -1.14
C LEU A 63 4.47 -18.43 -1.45
N ILE A 64 5.79 -18.22 -1.45
CA ILE A 64 6.74 -19.26 -1.90
C ILE A 64 7.42 -19.96 -0.73
N GLN A 65 7.67 -19.27 0.38
CA GLN A 65 8.43 -19.81 1.51
C GLN A 65 7.60 -20.05 2.79
N ASP A 66 6.37 -19.52 2.87
CA ASP A 66 5.48 -19.64 4.05
C ASP A 66 6.12 -19.14 5.38
N GLU A 67 7.16 -18.30 5.31
CA GLU A 67 7.95 -17.90 6.47
C GLU A 67 7.50 -16.57 7.10
N LEU A 68 6.87 -15.67 6.33
CA LEU A 68 6.49 -14.33 6.80
C LEU A 68 5.04 -13.99 6.49
N LEU A 69 4.19 -14.00 7.53
CA LEU A 69 2.78 -13.63 7.46
C LEU A 69 2.56 -12.17 7.00
N TRP A 70 3.46 -11.24 7.33
CA TRP A 70 3.32 -9.81 7.02
C TRP A 70 4.63 -9.16 6.54
N CYS A 71 4.57 -8.45 5.42
CA CYS A 71 5.65 -7.55 5.02
C CYS A 71 5.68 -6.27 5.87
N LYS A 72 6.78 -5.51 5.80
CA LYS A 72 6.92 -4.23 6.52
C LYS A 72 5.77 -3.24 6.25
N HIS A 73 5.16 -3.28 5.05
CA HIS A 73 4.05 -2.41 4.70
C HIS A 73 2.75 -2.80 5.41
N LEU A 74 2.46 -4.10 5.52
CA LEU A 74 1.32 -4.60 6.30
C LEU A 74 1.48 -4.29 7.79
N ILE A 75 2.68 -4.49 8.33
CA ILE A 75 2.99 -4.13 9.72
C ILE A 75 2.72 -2.65 9.95
N ALA A 76 3.26 -1.79 9.09
CA ALA A 76 3.09 -0.36 9.24
C ALA A 76 1.64 0.11 9.01
N ALA A 77 0.90 -0.48 8.06
CA ALA A 77 -0.52 -0.22 7.87
C ALA A 77 -1.34 -0.61 9.11
N LYS A 78 -1.10 -1.80 9.69
CA LYS A 78 -1.78 -2.26 10.91
C LYS A 78 -1.48 -1.34 12.10
N LEU A 79 -0.21 -0.97 12.29
CA LEU A 79 0.20 -0.04 13.34
C LEU A 79 -0.43 1.34 13.16
N ALA A 80 -0.41 1.88 11.95
CA ALA A 80 -1.04 3.16 11.64
C ALA A 80 -2.53 3.16 12.00
N LEU A 81 -3.26 2.11 11.61
CA LEU A 81 -4.68 1.95 11.94
C LEU A 81 -4.91 1.86 13.45
N ALA A 82 -4.13 1.05 14.16
CA ALA A 82 -4.24 0.89 15.60
C ALA A 82 -3.93 2.19 16.37
N MET A 83 -3.01 3.01 15.85
CA MET A 83 -2.61 4.28 16.46
C MET A 83 -3.47 5.48 16.00
N GLY A 84 -4.36 5.30 15.02
CA GLY A 84 -5.09 6.42 14.39
C GLY A 84 -4.20 7.38 13.59
N ARG A 85 -3.01 6.95 13.16
CA ARG A 85 -2.02 7.78 12.44
C ARG A 85 -2.06 7.53 10.93
N TYR A 86 -3.14 7.97 10.30
CA TYR A 86 -3.35 7.86 8.86
C TYR A 86 -4.28 8.98 8.38
N GLU A 87 -4.19 9.32 7.10
CA GLU A 87 -5.19 10.15 6.43
C GLU A 87 -6.34 9.27 5.94
N ASN A 88 -7.58 9.58 6.32
CA ASN A 88 -8.76 8.88 5.79
C ASN A 88 -9.27 9.59 4.54
N ILE A 89 -9.34 8.87 3.43
CA ILE A 89 -9.81 9.37 2.14
C ILE A 89 -11.05 8.59 1.76
N LEU A 90 -12.13 9.31 1.49
CA LEU A 90 -13.35 8.72 0.94
C LEU A 90 -13.15 8.48 -0.56
N ILE A 91 -13.38 7.25 -1.00
CA ILE A 91 -13.38 6.86 -2.42
C ILE A 91 -14.72 6.21 -2.76
N ASP A 92 -15.09 6.17 -4.03
CA ASP A 92 -16.29 5.45 -4.45
C ASP A 92 -16.01 3.95 -4.67
N ASP A 93 -17.08 3.17 -4.85
CA ASP A 93 -16.97 1.72 -5.06
C ASP A 93 -16.28 1.39 -6.39
N GLN A 94 -16.35 2.27 -7.40
CA GLN A 94 -15.70 2.06 -8.69
C GLN A 94 -14.17 2.17 -8.52
N GLU A 95 -13.69 3.24 -7.90
CA GLU A 95 -12.27 3.45 -7.61
C GLU A 95 -11.70 2.33 -6.73
N TYR A 96 -12.46 1.88 -5.72
CA TYR A 96 -12.08 0.74 -4.90
C TYR A 96 -11.87 -0.53 -5.75
N ASN A 97 -12.82 -0.84 -6.63
CA ASN A 97 -12.76 -2.01 -7.50
C ASN A 97 -11.58 -1.91 -8.48
N GLU A 98 -11.35 -0.74 -9.08
CA GLU A 98 -10.22 -0.50 -9.98
C GLU A 98 -8.88 -0.72 -9.28
N ILE A 99 -8.72 -0.24 -8.04
CA ILE A 99 -7.52 -0.48 -7.24
C ILE A 99 -7.35 -1.98 -6.99
N CYS A 100 -8.42 -2.67 -6.57
CA CYS A 100 -8.38 -4.10 -6.31
C CYS A 100 -7.97 -4.90 -7.57
N MET A 101 -8.57 -4.60 -8.73
CA MET A 101 -8.26 -5.27 -9.99
C MET A 101 -6.80 -5.07 -10.40
N ASN A 102 -6.32 -3.83 -10.37
CA ASN A 102 -4.96 -3.48 -10.80
C ASN A 102 -3.86 -3.98 -9.86
N THR A 103 -4.22 -4.26 -8.61
CA THR A 103 -3.27 -4.56 -7.56
C THR A 103 -3.22 -6.04 -7.18
N ILE A 104 -4.39 -6.69 -7.13
CA ILE A 104 -4.56 -8.04 -6.60
C ILE A 104 -4.71 -9.05 -7.74
N MET A 105 -5.34 -8.64 -8.84
CA MET A 105 -5.76 -9.52 -9.94
C MET A 105 -4.98 -9.28 -11.24
N LYS A 106 -3.66 -9.03 -11.17
CA LYS A 106 -2.81 -9.31 -12.34
C LYS A 106 -2.76 -10.82 -12.57
N VAL A 107 -3.88 -11.37 -13.04
CA VAL A 107 -3.95 -12.65 -13.74
C VAL A 107 -2.96 -12.52 -14.88
N GLN A 108 -1.98 -13.41 -14.90
CA GLN A 108 -1.12 -13.61 -16.06
C GLN A 108 -2.04 -13.97 -17.24
N THR A 109 -2.38 -12.98 -18.07
CA THR A 109 -2.83 -13.28 -19.43
C THR A 109 -1.60 -13.76 -20.18
N SER A 110 -1.63 -15.05 -20.51
CA SER A 110 -0.65 -15.79 -21.31
C SER A 110 -0.45 -15.19 -22.69
#